data_AF-A0A399QLL7-F1
#
_entry.id   AF-A0A399QLL7-F1
#
_cell.length_a   1.000
_cell.length_b   1.000
_cell.length_c   1.000
_cell.angle_alpha   90.00
_cell.angle_beta   90.00
_cell.angle_gamma   90.00
#
_symmetry.space_group_name_H-M   'P 1'
#
loop_
_entity.id
_entity.type
_entity.pdbx_description
1 polymer ?
#
loop_
_entity_poly.entity_id
_entity_poly.type
_entity_poly.pdbx_seq_one_letter_code
_entity_poly.pdbx_strand_id
1 'polypeptide(L)'
;MSGDYHKPTKFSGAKFESMLGGDDPATISRVAHETASALLARVRADPDPAVVKRLIAYTDEHGIDAVAELWSRASPRSLPGALWRLYLMRALIRQDPDGVSLLYQRGTEVTTTIDPVVAGATAPTGPAEIVELADSILRGLFTGDFAVALDRAGAFSRLAALGAT
;
A
#
# COMPACT_ATOMS: atom_id res chain seq x y z
N MET A 1 -21.60 -4.27 33.12
CA MET A 1 -21.47 -5.74 33.07
C MET A 1 -20.11 -6.05 32.46
N SER A 2 -19.13 -6.42 33.27
CA SER A 2 -17.86 -6.96 32.76
C SER A 2 -18.17 -8.33 32.19
N GLY A 3 -18.07 -8.50 30.87
CA GLY A 3 -18.26 -9.81 30.25
C GLY A 3 -17.28 -10.81 30.84
N ASP A 4 -17.78 -12.00 31.18
CA ASP A 4 -16.98 -13.10 31.71
C ASP A 4 -15.82 -13.42 30.76
N TYR A 5 -14.59 -13.17 31.20
CA TYR A 5 -13.41 -13.63 30.47
C TYR A 5 -13.40 -15.16 30.53
N HIS A 6 -13.60 -15.80 29.39
CA HIS A 6 -13.58 -17.27 29.30
C HIS A 6 -12.16 -17.77 29.61
N LYS A 7 -12.02 -18.67 30.59
CA LYS A 7 -10.73 -19.30 30.88
C LYS A 7 -10.30 -20.15 29.66
N PRO A 8 -9.00 -20.18 29.30
CA PRO A 8 -8.51 -21.01 28.21
C PRO A 8 -8.88 -22.49 28.42
N THR A 9 -9.51 -23.10 27.41
CA THR A 9 -9.85 -24.53 27.43
C THR A 9 -8.60 -25.34 27.08
N LYS A 10 -8.26 -26.33 27.91
CA LYS A 10 -7.18 -27.28 27.61
C LYS A 10 -7.70 -28.31 26.62
N PHE A 11 -7.08 -28.39 25.44
CA PHE A 11 -7.32 -29.45 24.47
C PHE A 11 -6.39 -30.64 24.71
N SER A 12 -6.83 -31.85 24.36
CA SER A 12 -5.94 -33.01 24.30
C SER A 12 -4.97 -32.87 23.12
N GLY A 13 -3.78 -33.50 23.22
CA GLY A 13 -2.77 -33.48 22.14
C GLY A 13 -3.35 -33.92 20.80
N ALA A 14 -4.10 -35.03 20.76
CA ALA A 14 -4.77 -35.52 19.56
C ALA A 14 -5.77 -34.52 18.95
N LYS A 15 -6.50 -33.76 19.79
CA LYS A 15 -7.43 -32.73 19.30
C LYS A 15 -6.68 -31.52 18.75
N PHE A 16 -5.53 -31.17 19.33
CA PHE A 16 -4.68 -30.11 18.83
C PHE A 16 -4.00 -30.48 17.51
N GLU A 17 -3.45 -31.71 17.41
CA GLU A 17 -2.85 -32.24 16.18
C GLU A 17 -3.85 -32.39 15.02
N SER A 18 -5.13 -32.59 15.33
CA SER A 18 -6.20 -32.62 14.32
C SER A 18 -6.55 -31.24 13.74
N MET A 19 -6.10 -30.15 14.37
CA MET A 19 -6.30 -28.80 13.83
C MET A 19 -5.25 -28.54 12.77
N LEU A 20 -5.70 -28.28 11.53
CA LEU A 20 -4.81 -27.85 10.46
C LEU A 20 -4.17 -26.51 10.86
N GLY A 21 -2.85 -26.52 11.07
CA GLY A 21 -2.09 -25.30 11.30
C GLY A 21 -2.07 -24.41 10.05
N GLY A 22 -1.82 -23.12 10.23
CA GLY A 22 -1.49 -22.24 9.11
C GLY A 22 -0.07 -22.49 8.59
N ASP A 23 0.24 -21.92 7.43
CA ASP A 23 1.60 -21.93 6.90
C ASP A 23 2.59 -21.30 7.89
N ASP A 24 3.83 -21.78 7.87
CA ASP A 24 4.90 -21.26 8.72
C ASP A 24 5.09 -19.74 8.50
N PRO A 25 4.88 -18.91 9.55
CA PRO A 25 5.02 -17.46 9.44
C PRO A 25 6.41 -17.01 8.98
N ALA A 26 7.47 -17.77 9.30
CA ALA A 26 8.82 -17.46 8.85
C ALA A 26 8.95 -17.65 7.33
N THR A 27 8.34 -18.71 6.80
CA THR A 27 8.26 -18.96 5.35
C THR A 27 7.47 -17.87 4.63
N ILE A 28 6.28 -17.49 5.12
CA ILE A 28 5.48 -16.39 4.53
C ILE A 28 6.30 -15.09 4.51
N SER A 29 6.93 -14.73 5.64
CA SER A 29 7.74 -13.52 5.75
C SER A 29 8.92 -13.52 4.77
N ARG A 30 9.62 -14.66 4.66
CA ARG A 30 10.76 -14.83 3.75
C ARG A 30 10.33 -14.65 2.29
N VAL A 31 9.25 -15.31 1.87
CA VAL A 31 8.70 -15.16 0.50
C VAL A 31 8.33 -13.71 0.22
N ALA A 32 7.69 -13.02 1.16
CA ALA A 32 7.35 -11.60 0.99
C ALA A 32 8.60 -10.72 0.78
N HIS A 33 9.67 -10.95 1.53
CA HIS A 33 10.92 -10.18 1.41
C HIS A 33 11.69 -10.50 0.13
N GLU A 34 11.79 -11.79 -0.22
CA GLU A 34 12.47 -12.24 -1.44
C GLU A 34 11.76 -11.69 -2.69
N THR A 35 10.43 -11.80 -2.77
CA THR A 35 9.65 -11.31 -3.91
C THR A 35 9.72 -9.80 -4.07
N ALA A 36 9.57 -9.04 -2.98
CA ALA A 36 9.68 -7.58 -3.00
C ALA A 36 11.08 -7.10 -3.41
N SER A 37 12.12 -7.76 -2.89
CA SER A 37 13.52 -7.43 -3.22
C SER A 37 13.84 -7.78 -4.67
N ALA A 38 13.43 -8.96 -5.13
CA ALA A 38 13.65 -9.39 -6.51
C ALA A 38 12.96 -8.47 -7.53
N LEU A 39 11.74 -8.02 -7.23
CA LEU A 39 11.01 -7.09 -8.09
C LEU A 39 11.76 -5.76 -8.24
N LEU A 40 12.16 -5.13 -7.13
CA LEU A 40 12.91 -3.88 -7.18
C LEU A 40 14.29 -4.06 -7.82
N ALA A 41 14.99 -5.14 -7.52
CA ALA A 41 16.29 -5.42 -8.10
C ALA A 41 16.21 -5.57 -9.63
N ARG A 42 15.18 -6.28 -10.13
CA ARG A 42 14.97 -6.47 -11.58
C ARG A 42 14.74 -5.14 -12.29
N VAL A 43 13.88 -4.28 -11.76
CA VAL A 43 13.57 -2.98 -12.36
C VAL A 43 14.76 -2.02 -12.28
N ARG A 44 15.52 -2.04 -11.18
CA ARG A 44 16.73 -1.21 -11.03
C ARG A 44 17.86 -1.64 -11.96
N ALA A 45 18.00 -2.95 -12.21
CA ALA A 45 19.01 -3.47 -13.14
C ALA A 45 18.70 -3.12 -14.60
N ASP A 46 17.41 -2.96 -14.95
CA ASP A 46 16.94 -2.77 -16.30
C ASP A 46 15.58 -2.02 -16.27
N PRO A 47 15.62 -0.68 -16.24
CA PRO A 47 14.43 0.15 -16.07
C PRO A 47 13.65 0.29 -17.37
N ASP A 48 13.25 -0.83 -17.98
CA ASP A 48 12.41 -0.85 -19.17
C ASP A 48 11.06 -0.16 -18.88
N PRO A 49 10.74 0.97 -19.55
CA PRO A 49 9.48 1.68 -19.35
C PRO A 49 8.24 0.80 -19.59
N ALA A 50 8.31 -0.20 -20.47
CA ALA A 50 7.21 -1.13 -20.71
C ALA A 50 7.00 -2.08 -19.52
N VAL A 51 8.07 -2.53 -18.86
CA VAL A 51 7.98 -3.32 -17.63
C VAL A 51 7.37 -2.49 -16.51
N VAL A 52 7.88 -1.28 -16.28
CA VAL A 52 7.36 -0.39 -15.22
C VAL A 52 5.88 -0.09 -15.43
N LYS A 53 5.47 0.20 -16.67
CA LYS A 53 4.07 0.42 -17.01
C LYS A 53 3.20 -0.78 -16.64
N ARG A 54 3.63 -2.01 -16.96
CA ARG A 54 2.92 -3.23 -16.59
C ARG A 54 2.86 -3.44 -15.07
N LEU A 55 3.94 -3.13 -14.35
CA LEU A 55 3.95 -3.25 -12.88
C LEU A 55 3.01 -2.28 -12.19
N ILE A 56 2.89 -1.06 -12.72
CA ILE A 56 1.93 -0.06 -12.22
C ILE A 56 0.50 -0.50 -12.54
N ALA A 57 0.25 -0.94 -13.78
CA ALA A 57 -1.07 -1.36 -14.24
C ALA A 57 -1.49 -2.77 -13.75
N TYR A 58 -0.59 -3.51 -13.08
CA TYR A 58 -0.83 -4.90 -12.69
C TYR A 58 -2.14 -5.08 -11.91
N THR A 59 -2.42 -4.19 -10.95
CA THR A 59 -3.64 -4.24 -10.15
C THR A 59 -4.89 -3.82 -10.92
N ASP A 60 -4.74 -3.13 -12.05
CA ASP A 60 -5.87 -2.73 -12.90
C ASP A 60 -6.39 -3.95 -13.68
N GLU A 61 -5.50 -4.85 -14.08
CA GLU A 61 -5.82 -6.05 -14.86
C GLU A 61 -6.17 -7.26 -13.98
N HIS A 62 -5.51 -7.40 -12.83
CA HIS A 62 -5.61 -8.59 -11.99
C HIS A 62 -6.27 -8.35 -10.63
N GLY A 63 -6.64 -7.11 -10.32
CA GLY A 63 -7.10 -6.73 -8.99
C GLY A 63 -5.97 -6.66 -7.97
N ILE A 64 -6.32 -6.29 -6.73
CA ILE A 64 -5.34 -6.10 -5.65
C ILE A 64 -4.96 -7.41 -4.94
N ASP A 65 -5.76 -8.46 -5.10
CA ASP A 65 -5.65 -9.71 -4.32
C ASP A 65 -4.31 -10.43 -4.55
N ALA A 66 -3.82 -10.47 -5.78
CA ALA A 66 -2.52 -11.10 -6.07
C ALA A 66 -1.35 -10.40 -5.34
N VAL A 67 -1.41 -9.07 -5.19
CA VAL A 67 -0.42 -8.32 -4.39
C VAL A 67 -0.67 -8.54 -2.90
N ALA A 68 -1.93 -8.66 -2.49
CA ALA A 68 -2.31 -8.91 -1.11
C ALA A 68 -1.80 -10.26 -0.61
N GLU A 69 -1.90 -11.32 -1.41
CA GLU A 69 -1.39 -12.66 -1.09
C GLU A 69 0.11 -12.62 -0.79
N LEU A 70 0.87 -11.81 -1.52
CA LEU A 70 2.31 -11.69 -1.34
C LEU A 70 2.67 -10.86 -0.09
N TRP A 71 2.04 -9.70 0.10
CA TRP A 71 2.60 -8.67 0.99
C TRP A 71 1.63 -8.11 2.04
N SER A 72 0.34 -8.45 2.03
CA SER A 72 -0.64 -7.86 2.98
C SER A 72 -0.29 -8.14 4.46
N ARG A 73 0.34 -9.28 4.73
CA ARG A 73 0.76 -9.70 6.09
C ARG A 73 2.12 -9.11 6.51
N ALA A 74 2.82 -8.43 5.62
CA ALA A 74 4.14 -7.89 5.91
C ALA A 74 4.07 -6.70 6.88
N SER A 75 5.11 -6.59 7.73
CA SER A 75 5.25 -5.46 8.66
C SER A 75 5.22 -4.12 7.92
N PRO A 76 4.49 -3.10 8.41
CA PRO A 76 4.46 -1.77 7.81
C PRO A 76 5.84 -1.12 7.62
N ARG A 77 6.81 -1.49 8.47
CA ARG A 77 8.19 -0.96 8.45
C ARG A 77 9.16 -1.83 7.65
N SER A 78 8.65 -2.75 6.84
CA SER A 78 9.44 -3.59 5.93
C SER A 78 9.21 -3.15 4.47
N LEU A 79 10.15 -3.49 3.59
CA LEU A 79 10.00 -3.26 2.15
C LEU A 79 8.66 -3.81 1.60
N PRO A 80 8.32 -5.10 1.74
CA PRO A 80 7.05 -5.62 1.22
C PRO A 80 5.84 -4.90 1.82
N GLY A 81 5.87 -4.54 3.10
CA GLY A 81 4.78 -3.79 3.72
C GLY A 81 4.61 -2.37 3.19
N ALA A 82 5.70 -1.73 2.77
CA ALA A 82 5.66 -0.43 2.11
C ALA A 82 5.10 -0.56 0.68
N LEU A 83 5.56 -1.56 -0.09
CA LEU A 83 5.04 -1.87 -1.43
C LEU A 83 3.53 -2.12 -1.39
N TRP A 84 3.08 -2.97 -0.47
CA TRP A 84 1.66 -3.27 -0.26
C TRP A 84 0.82 -2.00 -0.11
N ARG A 85 1.24 -1.07 0.76
CA ARG A 85 0.49 0.16 1.04
C ARG A 85 0.44 1.10 -0.15
N LEU A 86 1.49 1.15 -0.96
CA LEU A 86 1.51 1.98 -2.17
C LEU A 86 0.60 1.43 -3.25
N TYR A 87 0.60 0.10 -3.45
CA TYR A 87 -0.36 -0.56 -4.35
C TYR A 87 -1.79 -0.40 -3.86
N LEU A 88 -2.04 -0.59 -2.56
CA LEU A 88 -3.35 -0.42 -1.95
C LEU A 88 -3.85 1.03 -2.08
N MET A 89 -2.99 2.02 -1.81
CA MET A 89 -3.30 3.45 -1.97
C MET A 89 -3.74 3.75 -3.41
N ARG A 90 -2.98 3.28 -4.40
CA ARG A 90 -3.33 3.45 -5.82
C ARG A 90 -4.67 2.78 -6.17
N ALA A 91 -4.88 1.55 -5.70
CA ALA A 91 -6.12 0.83 -5.93
C ALA A 91 -7.34 1.56 -5.34
N LEU A 92 -7.22 2.07 -4.12
CA LEU A 92 -8.28 2.86 -3.45
C LEU A 92 -8.58 4.17 -4.21
N ILE A 93 -7.54 4.89 -4.65
CA ILE A 93 -7.71 6.11 -5.45
C ILE A 93 -8.45 5.82 -6.75
N ARG A 94 -8.13 4.72 -7.44
CA ARG A 94 -8.78 4.35 -8.70
C ARG A 94 -10.21 3.86 -8.51
N GLN A 95 -10.53 3.29 -7.35
CA GLN A 95 -11.87 2.80 -7.03
C GLN A 95 -12.87 3.95 -6.83
N ASP A 96 -12.45 5.06 -6.23
CA ASP A 96 -13.28 6.25 -5.99
C ASP A 96 -12.46 7.54 -6.15
N PRO A 97 -12.11 7.93 -7.39
CA PRO A 97 -11.28 9.10 -7.62
C PRO A 97 -12.00 10.40 -7.26
N ASP A 98 -13.33 10.44 -7.41
CA ASP A 98 -14.15 11.60 -7.01
C ASP A 98 -14.10 11.82 -5.50
N GLY A 99 -14.42 10.80 -4.70
CA GLY A 99 -14.37 10.90 -3.24
C GLY A 99 -12.98 11.21 -2.72
N VAL A 100 -11.96 10.55 -3.26
CA VAL A 100 -10.58 10.77 -2.80
C VAL A 100 -10.04 12.15 -3.21
N SER A 101 -10.38 12.65 -4.40
CA SER A 101 -10.00 14.02 -4.80
C SER A 101 -10.66 15.08 -3.90
N LEU A 102 -11.91 14.88 -3.51
CA LEU A 102 -12.61 15.76 -2.57
C LEU A 102 -11.94 15.78 -1.19
N LEU A 103 -11.60 14.61 -0.65
CA LEU A 103 -10.88 14.51 0.64
C LEU A 103 -9.52 15.19 0.56
N TYR A 104 -8.77 14.98 -0.52
CA TYR A 104 -7.47 15.61 -0.72
C TYR A 104 -7.57 17.14 -0.80
N GLN A 105 -8.54 17.67 -1.55
CA GLN A 105 -8.76 19.12 -1.67
C GLN A 105 -9.11 19.74 -0.32
N ARG A 106 -10.08 19.17 0.41
CA ARG A 106 -10.44 19.64 1.76
C ARG A 106 -9.25 19.62 2.72
N GLY A 107 -8.46 18.56 2.70
CA GLY A 107 -7.23 18.48 3.49
C GLY A 107 -6.23 19.56 3.13
N THR A 108 -6.11 19.89 1.84
CA THR A 108 -5.23 20.96 1.35
C THR A 108 -5.71 22.35 1.79
N GLU A 109 -7.01 22.57 1.92
CA GLU A 109 -7.57 23.86 2.36
C GLU A 109 -7.32 24.15 3.85
N VAL A 110 -7.25 23.11 4.69
CA VAL A 110 -7.16 23.27 6.15
C VAL A 110 -5.78 22.92 6.73
N THR A 111 -4.90 22.30 5.94
CA THR A 111 -3.56 21.95 6.41
C THR A 111 -2.70 23.19 6.72
N THR A 112 -1.85 23.04 7.72
CA THR A 112 -0.83 24.04 8.10
C THR A 112 0.59 23.56 7.80
N THR A 113 0.73 22.37 7.18
CA THR A 113 2.01 21.74 6.86
C THR A 113 2.40 21.95 5.40
N ILE A 114 3.62 21.53 5.04
CA ILE A 114 4.11 21.53 3.65
C ILE A 114 3.57 20.37 2.80
N ASP A 115 2.67 19.54 3.35
CA ASP A 115 2.20 18.31 2.70
C ASP A 115 1.65 18.51 1.27
N PRO A 116 0.94 19.60 0.91
CA PRO A 116 0.47 19.80 -0.46
C PRO A 116 1.61 19.88 -1.48
N VAL A 117 2.71 20.51 -1.09
CA VAL A 117 3.92 20.64 -1.91
C VAL A 117 4.63 19.29 -2.00
N VAL A 118 4.73 18.55 -0.89
CA VAL A 118 5.38 17.25 -0.86
C VAL A 118 4.61 16.24 -1.68
N ALA A 119 3.28 16.12 -1.54
CA ALA A 119 2.46 15.23 -2.35
C ALA A 119 2.63 15.55 -3.85
N GLY A 120 2.60 16.84 -4.20
CA GLY A 120 2.91 17.32 -5.54
C GLY A 120 1.80 17.01 -6.55
N ALA A 121 0.54 17.05 -6.11
CA ALA A 121 -0.61 16.94 -6.98
C ALA A 121 -0.80 18.22 -7.81
N THR A 122 -1.24 18.10 -9.06
CA THR A 122 -1.63 19.26 -9.88
C THR A 122 -2.84 19.94 -9.26
N ALA A 123 -2.83 21.28 -9.19
CA ALA A 123 -3.95 22.08 -8.68
C ALA A 123 -4.71 22.76 -9.83
N PRO A 124 -6.06 22.72 -9.87
CA PRO A 124 -6.94 22.01 -8.92
C PRO A 124 -6.82 20.50 -9.05
N THR A 125 -6.86 19.78 -7.92
CA THR A 125 -6.66 18.32 -7.89
C THR A 125 -7.99 17.60 -8.06
N GLY A 126 -8.44 17.43 -9.31
CA GLY A 126 -9.64 16.66 -9.63
C GLY A 126 -9.42 15.14 -9.65
N PRO A 127 -10.44 14.37 -10.08
CA PRO A 127 -10.38 12.91 -10.18
C PRO A 127 -9.24 12.41 -11.08
N ALA A 128 -8.98 13.10 -12.20
CA ALA A 128 -7.90 12.74 -13.10
C ALA A 128 -6.51 13.03 -12.49
N GLU A 129 -6.37 14.18 -11.85
CA GLU A 129 -5.12 14.62 -11.23
C GLU A 129 -4.74 13.75 -10.03
N ILE A 130 -5.72 13.28 -9.26
CA ILE A 130 -5.43 12.40 -8.12
C ILE A 130 -5.03 10.98 -8.56
N VAL A 131 -5.60 10.48 -9.67
CA VAL A 131 -5.17 9.23 -10.28
C VAL A 131 -3.75 9.35 -10.84
N GLU A 132 -3.43 10.45 -11.54
CA GLU A 132 -2.08 10.68 -12.03
C GLU A 132 -1.08 10.85 -10.88
N LEU A 133 -1.47 11.48 -9.78
CA LEU A 133 -0.65 11.54 -8.58
C LEU A 133 -0.30 10.13 -8.10
N ALA A 134 -1.28 9.24 -7.96
CA ALA A 134 -1.07 7.86 -7.52
C ALA A 134 -0.13 7.09 -8.46
N ASP A 135 -0.37 7.19 -9.77
CA ASP A 135 0.47 6.57 -10.80
C ASP A 135 1.89 7.14 -10.78
N SER A 136 2.05 8.44 -10.54
CA SER A 136 3.37 9.10 -10.44
C SER A 136 4.16 8.66 -9.21
N ILE A 137 3.48 8.48 -8.06
CA ILE A 137 4.11 7.98 -6.83
C ILE A 137 4.60 6.54 -7.04
N LEU A 138 3.74 5.68 -7.61
CA LEU A 138 4.12 4.28 -7.86
C LEU A 138 5.20 4.16 -8.95
N ARG A 139 5.22 5.06 -9.94
CA ARG A 139 6.30 5.16 -10.91
C ARG A 139 7.62 5.59 -10.26
N GLY A 140 7.57 6.57 -9.36
CA GLY A 140 8.72 7.06 -8.61
C GLY A 140 9.38 5.99 -7.75
N LEU A 141 8.60 5.06 -7.22
CA LEU A 141 9.11 3.89 -6.49
C LEU A 141 10.05 3.00 -7.33
N PHE A 142 9.74 2.84 -8.62
CA PHE A 142 10.49 1.97 -9.53
C PHE A 142 11.63 2.69 -10.25
N THR A 143 11.41 3.94 -10.66
CA THR A 143 12.31 4.68 -11.58
C THR A 143 13.04 5.84 -10.92
N GLY A 144 12.63 6.24 -9.72
CA GLY A 144 13.20 7.35 -8.98
C GLY A 144 13.70 6.94 -7.59
N ASP A 145 13.68 7.91 -6.68
CA ASP A 145 14.03 7.69 -5.29
C ASP A 145 12.84 7.08 -4.52
N PHE A 146 13.07 5.91 -3.95
CA PHE A 146 12.09 5.17 -3.17
C PHE A 146 11.65 5.96 -1.92
N ALA A 147 12.57 6.65 -1.26
CA ALA A 147 12.27 7.47 -0.08
C ALA A 147 11.33 8.62 -0.46
N VAL A 148 11.60 9.28 -1.59
CA VAL A 148 10.74 10.36 -2.10
C VAL A 148 9.34 9.83 -2.42
N ALA A 149 9.21 8.65 -3.06
CA ALA A 149 7.90 8.05 -3.30
C ALA A 149 7.11 7.80 -2.00
N LEU A 150 7.79 7.35 -0.94
CA LEU A 150 7.17 7.18 0.38
C LEU A 150 6.77 8.51 1.02
N ASP A 151 7.61 9.54 0.94
CA ASP A 151 7.28 10.87 1.46
C ASP A 151 6.04 11.45 0.78
N ARG A 152 5.97 11.33 -0.55
CA ARG A 152 4.81 11.76 -1.35
C ARG A 152 3.54 11.01 -0.97
N ALA A 153 3.61 9.69 -0.82
CA ALA A 153 2.48 8.87 -0.37
C ALA A 153 2.03 9.22 1.04
N GLY A 154 2.97 9.47 1.95
CA GLY A 154 2.69 9.88 3.32
C GLY A 154 2.02 11.25 3.38
N ALA A 155 2.49 12.21 2.59
CA ALA A 155 1.89 13.53 2.47
C ALA A 155 0.46 13.47 1.91
N PHE A 156 0.25 12.72 0.82
CA PHE A 156 -1.10 12.43 0.31
C PHE A 156 -2.00 11.85 1.41
N SER A 157 -1.53 10.83 2.12
CA SER A 157 -2.32 10.13 3.15
C SER A 157 -2.73 11.07 4.30
N ARG A 158 -1.84 11.97 4.72
CA ARG A 158 -2.13 12.99 5.74
C ARG A 158 -3.18 13.99 5.27
N LEU A 159 -3.06 14.47 4.03
CA LEU A 159 -4.03 15.40 3.44
C LEU A 159 -5.42 14.76 3.31
N ALA A 160 -5.51 13.57 2.73
CA ALA A 160 -6.77 12.85 2.59
C ALA A 160 -7.42 12.57 3.96
N ALA A 161 -6.63 12.20 4.98
CA ALA A 161 -7.12 12.00 6.33
C ALA A 161 -7.65 13.31 6.97
N LEU A 162 -6.96 14.42 6.74
CA LEU A 162 -7.36 15.73 7.25
C LEU A 162 -8.65 16.24 6.59
N GLY A 163 -8.89 15.92 5.31
CA GLY A 163 -10.16 16.25 4.65
C GLY A 163 -11.35 15.37 5.03
N ALA A 164 -11.11 14.30 5.81
CA ALA A 164 -12.13 13.38 6.30
C ALA A 164 -12.63 13.71 7.73
N THR A 165 -12.07 14.73 8.37
CA THR A 165 -12.48 15.23 9.70
C THR A 165 -13.44 16.39 9.59
#